data_AF-A0A534NKC3-F1
#
_entry.id   AF-A0A534NKC3-F1
#
_cell.length_a   1.000
_cell.length_b   1.000
_cell.length_c   1.000
_cell.angle_alpha   90.00
_cell.angle_beta   90.00
_cell.angle_gamma   90.00
#
_symmetry.space_group_name_H-M   'P 1'
#
loop_
_entity.id
_entity.type
_entity.pdbx_description
1 polymer ?
#
loop_
_entity_poly.entity_id
_entity_poly.type
_entity_poly.pdbx_seq_one_letter_code
_entity_poly.pdbx_strand_id
1 'polypeptide(L)' 'GISMIHQELSPIPHMTVAENIFLGREPLTWYGLVDMKELNRRTRELLGRLGIAVAPEKKMVELSIANTQLVEIA' A
#
# COMPACT_ATOMS: atom_id res chain seq x y z
N GLY A 1 22.61 -6.84 5.20
CA GLY A 1 21.42 -7.70 5.33
C GLY A 1 20.73 -7.68 4.00
N ILE A 2 20.41 -8.85 3.44
CA ILE A 2 19.84 -8.98 2.10
C ILE A 2 18.45 -8.35 2.12
N SER A 3 18.36 -7.08 1.70
CA SER A 3 17.08 -6.42 1.48
C SER A 3 16.53 -7.05 0.20
N MET A 4 15.50 -7.85 0.34
CA MET A 4 14.87 -8.54 -0.78
C MET A 4 14.30 -7.48 -1.72
N ILE A 5 15.02 -7.22 -2.82
CA ILE A 5 14.49 -6.48 -3.97
C ILE A 5 13.47 -7.43 -4.59
N HIS A 6 12.19 -7.21 -4.33
CA HIS A 6 11.12 -7.93 -5.00
C HIS A 6 11.19 -7.60 -6.50
N GLN A 7 11.62 -8.57 -7.30
CA GLN A 7 11.42 -8.58 -8.74
C GLN A 7 9.92 -8.85 -8.98
N GLU A 8 9.25 -7.92 -9.68
CA GLU A 8 7.81 -7.95 -10.03
C GLU A 8 6.87 -8.29 -8.85
N LEU A 9 6.67 -7.34 -7.93
CA LEU A 9 5.62 -7.43 -6.91
C LEU A 9 4.25 -7.42 -7.59
N SER A 10 3.72 -8.61 -7.88
CA SER A 10 2.31 -8.77 -8.21
C SER A 10 1.49 -8.28 -7.01
N PRO A 11 0.62 -7.27 -7.18
CA PRO A 11 -0.20 -6.77 -6.11
C PRO A 11 -1.10 -7.88 -5.58
N ILE A 12 -1.21 -7.99 -4.26
CA ILE A 12 -2.05 -8.98 -3.59
C ILE A 12 -3.49 -8.50 -3.71
N PRO A 13 -4.34 -9.12 -4.56
CA PRO A 13 -5.63 -8.55 -4.95
C PRO A 13 -6.61 -8.36 -3.79
N HIS A 14 -6.48 -9.21 -2.77
CA HIS A 14 -7.38 -9.25 -1.63
C HIS A 14 -6.97 -8.34 -0.47
N MET A 15 -5.78 -7.74 -0.55
CA MET A 15 -5.31 -6.73 0.37
C MET A 15 -5.72 -5.34 -0.11
N THR A 16 -5.82 -4.42 0.84
CA THR A 16 -6.07 -3.01 0.54
C THR A 16 -4.87 -2.37 -0.13
N VAL A 17 -5.08 -1.20 -0.73
CA VAL A 17 -4.00 -0.39 -1.31
C VAL A 17 -2.95 -0.06 -0.25
N ALA A 18 -3.39 0.34 0.94
CA ALA A 18 -2.50 0.68 2.05
C ALA A 18 -1.63 -0.51 2.47
N GLU A 19 -2.24 -1.68 2.60
CA GLU A 19 -1.52 -2.90 2.99
C GLU A 19 -0.55 -3.37 1.89
N ASN A 20 -0.88 -3.20 0.61
CA ASN A 20 0.03 -3.54 -0.48
C ASN A 20 1.27 -2.65 -0.51
N ILE A 21 1.09 -1.32 -0.41
CA ILE A 21 2.19 -0.35 -0.48
C ILE A 21 3.19 -0.55 0.67
N PHE A 22 2.70 -0.85 1.86
CA PHE A 22 3.52 -0.97 3.07
C PHE A 22 3.80 -2.42 3.47
N LEU A 23 3.56 -3.40 2.60
CA LEU A 23 3.78 -4.81 2.91
C LEU A 23 5.22 -5.06 3.38
N GLY A 24 5.38 -5.64 4.58
CA GLY A 24 6.68 -5.87 5.24
C GLY A 24 7.36 -4.61 5.79
N ARG A 25 6.68 -3.46 5.74
CA ARG A 25 7.11 -2.14 6.26
C ARG A 25 5.96 -1.43 6.98
N GLU A 26 5.02 -2.20 7.51
CA GLU A 26 3.82 -1.68 8.15
C GLU A 26 4.19 -0.88 9.41
N PRO A 27 3.61 0.31 9.62
CA PRO A 27 3.75 1.00 10.90
C PRO A 27 3.14 0.14 12.01
N LEU A 28 3.86 -0.03 13.11
CA LEU A 28 3.40 -0.80 14.26
C LEU A 28 3.02 0.15 15.39
N THR A 29 1.93 -0.19 16.06
CA THR A 29 1.57 0.37 17.37
C THR A 29 2.62 -0.01 18.41
N TRP A 30 2.58 0.64 19.57
CA TRP A 30 3.49 0.33 20.68
C TRP A 30 3.37 -1.12 21.19
N TYR A 31 2.23 -1.79 20.95
CA TYR A 31 2.01 -3.20 21.26
C TYR A 31 2.54 -4.16 20.18
N GLY A 32 3.13 -3.64 19.10
CA GLY A 32 3.63 -4.46 17.98
C GLY A 32 2.55 -4.90 16.97
N LEU A 33 1.31 -4.42 17.10
CA LEU A 33 0.25 -4.66 16.13
C LEU A 33 0.30 -3.64 15.00
N VAL A 34 -0.14 -3.99 13.79
CA VAL A 34 -0.23 -3.05 12.66
C VAL A 34 -1.14 -1.86 13.01
N ASP A 35 -0.61 -0.65 12.89
CA ASP A 35 -1.37 0.59 13.07
C ASP A 35 -2.08 0.95 11.77
N MET A 36 -3.30 0.43 11.60
CA MET A 36 -4.13 0.67 10.42
C MET A 36 -4.47 2.16 10.22
N LYS A 37 -4.54 2.95 11.30
CA LYS A 37 -4.85 4.38 11.20
C LYS A 37 -3.67 5.13 10.59
N GLU A 38 -2.47 4.86 11.08
CA GLU A 38 -1.24 5.44 10.56
C GLU A 38 -0.93 4.94 9.14
N LEU A 39 -1.14 3.64 8.87
CA LEU A 39 -1.00 3.02 7.55
C LEU A 39 -1.85 3.76 6.50
N ASN A 40 -3.14 3.93 6.79
CA ASN A 40 -4.06 4.64 5.90
C ASN A 40 -3.70 6.13 5.76
N ARG A 41 -3.25 6.80 6.84
CA ARG A 41 -2.82 8.20 6.78
C ARG A 41 -1.62 8.38 5.84
N ARG A 42 -0.57 7.58 6.02
CA ARG A 42 0.63 7.60 5.17
C ARG A 42 0.31 7.30 3.71
N THR A 43 -0.59 6.35 3.48
CA THR A 43 -1.06 6.01 2.14
C THR A 43 -1.77 7.19 1.46
N ARG A 44 -2.69 7.89 2.15
CA ARG A 44 -3.35 9.09 1.57
C ARG A 44 -2.34 10.17 1.23
N GLU A 45 -1.35 10.39 2.09
CA GLU A 45 -0.30 11.40 1.85
C GLU A 45 0.55 11.03 0.64
N LEU A 46 0.97 9.77 0.52
CA LEU A 46 1.73 9.27 -0.62
C LEU A 46 0.95 9.39 -1.93
N LEU A 47 -0.27 8.84 -1.97
CA LEU A 47 -1.14 8.89 -3.14
C LEU A 47 -1.48 10.34 -3.52
N GLY A 48 -1.73 11.21 -2.54
CA GLY A 48 -1.97 12.62 -2.75
C GLY A 48 -0.79 13.36 -3.39
N ARG A 49 0.44 13.04 -2.98
CA ARG A 49 1.67 13.59 -3.60
C ARG A 49 1.87 13.13 -5.05
N LEU A 50 1.38 11.93 -5.38
CA LEU A 50 1.43 11.36 -6.72
C LEU A 50 0.21 11.76 -7.59
N GLY A 51 -0.77 12.46 -7.02
CA GLY A 51 -2.02 12.83 -7.71
C GLY A 51 -2.96 11.64 -7.97
N ILE A 52 -2.78 10.52 -7.24
CA ILE A 52 -3.59 9.31 -7.39
C ILE A 52 -4.82 9.42 -6.49
N ALA A 53 -6.01 9.48 -7.09
CA ALA A 53 -7.28 9.57 -6.38
C ALA A 53 -7.86 8.17 -6.07
N VAL A 54 -7.19 7.41 -5.19
CA VAL A 54 -7.63 6.08 -4.74
C VAL A 54 -7.73 6.05 -3.22
N ALA A 55 -8.79 5.42 -2.70
CA ALA A 55 -8.95 5.23 -1.26
C ALA A 55 -7.97 4.15 -0.74
N PRO A 56 -7.17 4.43 0.30
CA PRO A 56 -6.25 3.47 0.91
C PRO A 56 -6.90 2.15 1.32
N GLU A 57 -8.16 2.22 1.76
CA GLU A 57 -8.94 1.11 2.31
C GLU A 57 -9.57 0.24 1.22
N LYS A 58 -9.50 0.66 -0.04
CA LYS A 58 -10.04 -0.08 -1.18
C LYS A 58 -9.16 -1.29 -1.48
N LYS A 59 -9.76 -2.42 -1.87
CA LYS A 59 -8.98 -3.60 -2.25
C LYS A 59 -8.34 -3.42 -3.62
N MET A 60 -7.16 -3.99 -3.81
CA MET A 60 -6.47 -3.96 -5.11
C MET A 60 -7.31 -4.54 -6.25
N VAL A 61 -8.07 -5.62 -5.98
CA VAL A 61 -8.97 -6.24 -6.97
C VAL A 61 -10.10 -5.31 -7.46
N GLU A 62 -10.42 -4.25 -6.70
CA GLU A 62 -11.48 -3.30 -7.05
C GLU A 62 -10.94 -2.10 -7.85
N LEU A 63 -9.63 -2.03 -8.09
CA LEU A 63 -9.00 -0.99 -8.88
C LEU A 63 -9.08 -1.30 -10.38
N SER A 64 -9.12 -0.25 -11.19
CA SER A 64 -8.84 -0.39 -12.62
C SER A 64 -7.37 -0.80 -12.81
N ILE A 65 -7.08 -1.49 -13.90
CA ILE A 65 -5.70 -1.89 -14.26
C ILE A 65 -4.74 -0.68 -14.22
N ALA A 66 -5.20 0.48 -14.72
CA ALA A 66 -4.41 1.71 -14.68
C ALA A 66 -4.08 2.16 -13.23
N ASN A 67 -5.05 2.11 -12.32
CA ASN A 67 -4.82 2.47 -10.92
C ASN A 67 -3.94 1.45 -10.20
N THR A 68 -4.09 0.17 -10.51
CA THR A 68 -3.22 -0.90 -9.99
C THR A 68 -1.75 -0.63 -10.34
N GLN A 69 -1.48 -0.30 -11.61
CA GLN A 69 -0.11 0.02 -12.06
C GLN A 69 0.47 1.25 -11.35
N LEU A 70 -0.35 2.26 -11.08
CA LEU A 70 0.08 3.46 -10.36
C LEU A 70 0.38 3.18 -8.88
N VAL A 71 -0.32 2.23 -8.27
CA VAL A 71 -0.07 1.81 -6.89
C VAL A 71 1.22 0.99 -6.78
N GLU A 72 1.56 0.17 -7.79
CA GLU A 72 2.80 -0.62 -7.82
C GLU A 72 4.09 0.23 -7.82
N ILE A 73 4.02 1.47 -8.31
CA ILE A 73 5.17 2.38 -8.41
C ILE A 73 5.27 3.37 -7.23
N ALA A 74 4.30 3.36 -6.31
CA ALA A 74 4.20 4.28 -5.18
C ALA A 74 5.03 3.81 -3.97
#